data_AF-A0A1G0G1V9-F1
#
_entry.id   AF-A0A1G0G1V9-F1
#
_cell.length_a   1.000
_cell.length_b   1.000
_cell.length_c   1.000
_cell.angle_alpha   90.00
_cell.angle_beta   90.00
_cell.angle_gamma   90.00
#
_symmetry.space_group_name_H-M   'P 1'
#
loop_
_entity.id
_entity.type
_entity.pdbx_description
1 polymer ?
#
loop_
_entity_poly.entity_id
_entity_poly.type
_entity_poly.pdbx_seq_one_letter_code
_entity_poly.pdbx_strand_id
1 'polypeptide(L)'
;MINQQNVNTKFNDKYFSAEGLNEELERNLQNYWNGNIVDYDDKKYPFAQWILDRVNKLGYVLDDLTRLHEVVPDDKVFVLTKDLCKATNAPEFQRMVNNYVRDVVVPKGDLQFPVAVQRYMNVRIMLPNKPSSIFPFHTGIFYGHGPASHSLWMPLTDVTADDMYTASMQIIDIDQSRVLVNEAIAKRYDVATMTREFGKNSYPLKACSGKAVFFSQENIHGNFVNVTGKTRVSMDFRVAEGRFGNLLARKIAGGYFKIIADTEAEEENWAKQSEAQRSGNFNNGKRNVLYIHNATTATRNVPVHLQRYMIYEYAQKYSLNYQFEYFDLEDMTHLPTLQHILKDLTCNAILYSVYCLPEERAFRTDLINTALNNNLILHFVNEDMIIANRHDADEIEKLLTFAKYGE
;
A
#
# COMPACT_ATOMS: atom_id res chain seq x y z
N MET A 1 -39.74 -17.19 -4.91
CA MET A 1 -39.24 -16.67 -3.63
C MET A 1 -37.91 -17.37 -3.33
N ILE A 2 -36.79 -16.71 -3.64
CA ILE A 2 -35.46 -17.22 -3.33
C ILE A 2 -35.18 -16.81 -1.88
N ASN A 3 -34.84 -17.78 -1.04
CA ASN A 3 -34.62 -17.63 0.40
C ASN A 3 -33.58 -16.53 0.68
N GLN A 4 -34.03 -15.36 1.14
CA GLN A 4 -33.20 -14.18 1.42
C GLN A 4 -32.23 -14.39 2.60
N GLN A 5 -32.33 -15.50 3.34
CA GLN A 5 -31.47 -15.79 4.49
C GLN A 5 -30.09 -16.39 4.13
N ASN A 6 -29.88 -16.91 2.91
CA ASN A 6 -28.60 -17.57 2.56
C ASN A 6 -27.55 -16.68 1.86
N VAL A 7 -27.87 -15.41 1.60
CA VAL A 7 -26.93 -14.45 0.97
C VAL A 7 -26.30 -13.50 2.01
N ASN A 8 -26.83 -13.47 3.24
CA ASN A 8 -26.42 -12.53 4.29
C ASN A 8 -25.19 -12.93 5.12
N THR A 9 -24.60 -14.11 4.92
CA THR A 9 -23.52 -14.62 5.79
C THR A 9 -22.12 -14.53 5.17
N LYS A 10 -21.93 -14.77 3.87
CA LYS A 10 -20.56 -14.94 3.31
C LYS A 10 -19.67 -13.69 3.29
N PHE A 11 -20.22 -12.48 3.18
CA PHE A 11 -19.41 -11.27 3.20
C PHE A 11 -19.12 -10.83 4.64
N ASN A 12 -20.09 -11.01 5.54
CA ASN A 12 -19.89 -10.87 6.97
C ASN A 12 -18.79 -11.82 7.45
N ASP A 13 -18.89 -13.12 7.22
CA ASP A 13 -17.92 -14.11 7.71
C ASP A 13 -16.48 -13.90 7.21
N LYS A 14 -16.30 -13.19 6.08
CA LYS A 14 -14.99 -12.96 5.46
C LYS A 14 -14.35 -11.61 5.83
N TYR A 15 -15.14 -10.58 6.15
CA TYR A 15 -14.64 -9.21 6.34
C TYR A 15 -15.26 -8.45 7.53
N PHE A 16 -16.44 -8.84 8.00
CA PHE A 16 -17.20 -8.11 9.03
C PHE A 16 -17.69 -8.99 10.19
N SER A 17 -17.28 -10.26 10.25
CA SER A 17 -17.56 -11.11 11.40
C SER A 17 -16.66 -10.64 12.52
N ALA A 18 -17.30 -10.05 13.52
CA ALA A 18 -16.73 -9.88 14.85
C ALA A 18 -16.17 -11.20 15.43
N GLU A 19 -16.46 -12.36 14.82
CA GLU A 19 -15.93 -13.67 15.18
C GLU A 19 -14.53 -14.00 14.62
N GLY A 20 -13.89 -13.08 13.88
CA GLY A 20 -12.52 -13.29 13.36
C GLY A 20 -11.58 -12.09 13.42
N LEU A 21 -12.09 -10.89 13.73
CA LEU A 21 -11.24 -9.76 14.07
C LEU A 21 -10.72 -9.97 15.49
N ASN A 22 -9.40 -9.90 15.68
CA ASN A 22 -8.84 -9.89 17.03
C ASN A 22 -9.50 -8.74 17.82
N GLU A 23 -10.05 -9.01 19.02
CA GLU A 23 -10.69 -8.01 19.89
C GLU A 23 -9.80 -6.77 20.10
N GLU A 24 -8.49 -6.98 20.09
CA GLU A 24 -7.51 -5.90 20.14
C GLU A 24 -7.52 -5.01 18.90
N LEU A 25 -7.60 -5.59 17.69
CA LEU A 25 -7.71 -4.83 16.45
C LEU A 25 -9.04 -4.05 16.43
N GLU A 26 -10.15 -4.69 16.79
CA GLU A 26 -11.46 -4.01 16.83
C GLU A 26 -11.43 -2.80 17.78
N ARG A 27 -10.89 -2.98 18.99
CA ARG A 27 -10.70 -1.89 19.95
C ARG A 27 -9.84 -0.77 19.38
N ASN A 28 -8.75 -1.11 18.69
CA ASN A 28 -7.86 -0.13 18.06
C ASN A 28 -8.59 0.66 16.96
N LEU A 29 -9.35 -0.02 16.09
CA LEU A 29 -10.09 0.62 15.00
C LEU A 29 -11.12 1.62 15.54
N GLN A 30 -11.92 1.21 16.53
CA GLN A 30 -12.97 2.05 17.10
C GLN A 30 -12.41 3.28 17.85
N ASN A 31 -11.31 3.10 18.58
CA ASN A 31 -10.76 4.15 19.44
C ASN A 31 -9.84 5.13 18.71
N TYR A 32 -9.07 4.67 17.72
CA TYR A 32 -7.99 5.45 17.11
C TYR A 32 -8.16 5.70 15.61
N TRP A 33 -8.91 4.83 14.91
CA TRP A 33 -9.00 4.84 13.44
C TRP A 33 -10.43 4.91 12.93
N ASN A 34 -11.27 5.75 13.54
CA ASN A 34 -12.66 5.95 13.13
C ASN A 34 -12.94 7.42 12.75
N GLY A 35 -12.09 8.01 11.89
CA GLY A 35 -12.23 9.41 11.48
C GLY A 35 -11.59 10.42 12.45
N ASN A 36 -10.66 9.97 13.28
CA ASN A 36 -10.05 10.79 14.32
C ASN A 36 -9.11 11.85 13.72
N ILE A 37 -9.30 13.11 14.10
CA ILE A 37 -8.43 14.21 13.70
C ILE A 37 -7.25 14.29 14.66
N VAL A 38 -6.05 14.26 14.10
CA VAL A 38 -4.77 14.18 14.80
C VAL A 38 -3.89 15.35 14.38
N ASP A 39 -3.50 16.18 15.34
CA ASP A 39 -2.56 17.27 15.11
C ASP A 39 -1.12 16.76 14.90
N TYR A 40 -0.33 17.48 14.11
CA TYR A 40 1.10 17.29 13.97
C TYR A 40 1.81 18.62 13.75
N ASP A 41 3.11 18.67 14.02
CA ASP A 41 3.92 19.86 13.78
C ASP A 41 4.19 20.01 12.28
N ASP A 42 3.50 20.97 11.64
CA ASP A 42 3.61 21.25 10.21
C ASP A 42 4.91 21.99 9.83
N LYS A 43 5.63 22.55 10.81
CA LYS A 43 6.98 23.09 10.59
C LYS A 43 8.00 21.96 10.56
N LYS A 44 7.81 20.94 11.39
CA LYS A 44 8.65 19.73 11.37
C LYS A 44 8.33 18.86 10.14
N TYR A 45 7.06 18.76 9.77
CA TYR A 45 6.58 17.92 8.66
C TYR A 45 5.82 18.76 7.61
N PRO A 46 6.53 19.57 6.80
CA PRO A 46 5.92 20.55 5.91
C PRO A 46 5.40 19.94 4.60
N PHE A 47 4.48 18.96 4.69
CA PHE A 47 3.93 18.25 3.52
C PHE A 47 3.26 19.18 2.50
N ALA A 48 2.50 20.19 2.96
CA ALA A 48 1.84 21.15 2.08
C ALA A 48 2.87 21.98 1.30
N GLN A 49 3.90 22.50 1.99
CA GLN A 49 4.98 23.26 1.35
C GLN A 49 5.75 22.38 0.36
N TRP A 50 6.06 21.13 0.74
CA TRP A 50 6.78 20.21 -0.15
C TRP A 50 6.00 19.97 -1.46
N ILE A 51 4.67 19.81 -1.40
CA ILE A 51 3.82 19.67 -2.58
C ILE A 51 3.81 20.96 -3.39
N LEU A 52 3.64 22.12 -2.76
CA LEU A 52 3.68 23.42 -3.41
C LEU A 52 5.00 23.64 -4.18
N ASP A 53 6.14 23.38 -3.53
CA ASP A 53 7.47 23.49 -4.14
C ASP A 53 7.63 22.55 -5.33
N ARG A 54 7.06 21.35 -5.26
CA ARG A 54 7.10 20.38 -6.35
C ARG A 54 6.27 20.84 -7.54
N VAL A 55 5.07 21.38 -7.31
CA VAL A 55 4.21 21.95 -8.36
C VAL A 55 4.93 23.13 -9.04
N ASN A 56 5.53 24.03 -8.26
CA ASN A 56 6.34 25.15 -8.76
C ASN A 56 7.52 24.67 -9.61
N LYS A 57 8.25 23.64 -9.16
CA LYS A 57 9.37 23.05 -9.90
C LYS A 57 8.96 22.42 -11.23
N LEU A 58 7.70 22.02 -11.38
CA LEU A 58 7.13 21.50 -12.62
C LEU A 58 6.65 22.61 -13.57
N GLY A 59 6.83 23.89 -13.22
CA GLY A 59 6.55 25.05 -14.07
C GLY A 59 5.18 25.69 -13.84
N TYR A 60 4.38 25.19 -12.90
CA TYR A 60 3.11 25.81 -12.51
C TYR A 60 3.38 26.70 -11.29
N VAL A 61 3.50 28.01 -11.51
CA VAL A 61 3.89 28.96 -10.46
C VAL A 61 2.68 29.41 -9.65
N LEU A 62 2.65 29.10 -8.35
CA LEU A 62 1.62 29.52 -7.38
C LEU A 62 2.20 29.60 -5.96
N ASP A 63 1.53 30.37 -5.11
CA ASP A 63 1.80 30.53 -3.67
C ASP A 63 0.76 29.82 -2.78
N ASP A 64 -0.40 29.47 -3.33
CA ASP A 64 -1.49 28.82 -2.64
C ASP A 64 -2.09 27.67 -3.45
N LEU A 65 -2.02 26.45 -2.90
CA LEU A 65 -2.58 25.23 -3.49
C LEU A 65 -4.09 25.32 -3.78
N THR A 66 -4.85 26.20 -3.10
CA THR A 66 -6.27 26.40 -3.39
C THR A 66 -6.51 26.99 -4.79
N ARG A 67 -5.50 27.64 -5.36
CA ARG A 67 -5.52 28.30 -6.66
C ARG A 67 -4.90 27.47 -7.78
N LEU A 68 -4.60 26.21 -7.53
CA LEU A 68 -3.98 25.31 -8.52
C LEU A 68 -4.75 25.25 -9.85
N HIS A 69 -6.09 25.25 -9.79
CA HIS A 69 -6.97 25.31 -10.96
C HIS A 69 -6.82 26.57 -11.85
N GLU A 70 -6.21 27.64 -11.35
CA GLU A 70 -5.97 28.87 -12.12
C GLU A 70 -4.73 28.77 -13.01
N VAL A 71 -3.78 27.90 -12.65
CA VAL A 71 -2.46 27.81 -13.31
C VAL A 71 -2.21 26.46 -13.99
N VAL A 72 -2.87 25.39 -13.55
CA VAL A 72 -2.76 24.07 -14.17
C VAL A 72 -3.96 23.82 -15.09
N PRO A 73 -3.76 23.63 -16.40
CA PRO A 73 -4.85 23.26 -17.30
C PRO A 73 -5.53 21.96 -16.89
N ASP A 74 -6.85 21.88 -17.05
CA ASP A 74 -7.67 20.72 -16.62
C ASP A 74 -7.13 19.38 -17.16
N ASP A 75 -6.71 19.33 -18.42
CA ASP A 75 -6.19 18.13 -19.08
C ASP A 75 -4.81 17.69 -18.55
N LYS A 76 -4.11 18.56 -17.81
CA LYS A 76 -2.80 18.28 -17.20
C LYS A 76 -2.88 17.84 -15.75
N VAL A 77 -4.01 18.02 -15.07
CA VAL A 77 -4.14 17.74 -13.64
C VAL A 77 -3.90 16.26 -13.31
N PHE A 78 -4.35 15.33 -14.18
CA PHE A 78 -4.07 13.91 -13.98
C PHE A 78 -2.57 13.58 -14.08
N VAL A 79 -1.88 14.15 -15.08
CA VAL A 79 -0.44 13.98 -15.26
C VAL A 79 0.32 14.55 -14.06
N LEU A 80 -0.01 15.78 -13.65
CA LEU A 80 0.55 16.41 -12.46
C LEU A 80 0.36 15.52 -11.22
N THR A 81 -0.84 14.98 -11.02
CA THR A 81 -1.13 14.09 -9.89
C THR A 81 -0.20 12.86 -9.91
N LYS A 82 0.04 12.26 -11.07
CA LYS A 82 0.94 11.11 -11.21
C LYS A 82 2.39 11.47 -10.95
N ASP A 83 2.84 12.63 -11.42
CA ASP A 83 4.19 13.12 -11.16
C ASP A 83 4.42 13.39 -9.67
N LEU A 84 3.43 13.98 -8.98
CA LEU A 84 3.48 14.19 -7.54
C LEU A 84 3.51 12.87 -6.76
N CYS A 85 2.64 11.90 -7.09
CA CYS A 85 2.66 10.56 -6.49
C CYS A 85 4.03 9.89 -6.68
N LYS A 86 4.59 9.95 -7.89
CA LYS A 86 5.92 9.38 -8.19
C LYS A 86 7.02 10.08 -7.38
N ALA A 87 6.95 11.40 -7.26
CA ALA A 87 7.93 12.19 -6.50
C ALA A 87 7.94 11.84 -5.01
N THR A 88 6.84 11.31 -4.45
CA THR A 88 6.82 10.88 -3.04
C THR A 88 7.76 9.71 -2.74
N ASN A 89 8.24 8.97 -3.76
CA ASN A 89 9.24 7.92 -3.59
C ASN A 89 10.68 8.45 -3.45
N ALA A 90 10.87 9.78 -3.49
CA ALA A 90 12.19 10.38 -3.29
C ALA A 90 12.70 10.10 -1.87
N PRO A 91 13.98 9.73 -1.68
CA PRO A 91 14.51 9.32 -0.37
C PRO A 91 14.29 10.35 0.73
N GLU A 92 14.42 11.65 0.42
CA GLU A 92 14.21 12.73 1.38
C GLU A 92 12.77 12.80 1.87
N PHE A 93 11.80 12.55 0.98
CA PHE A 93 10.39 12.55 1.34
C PHE A 93 10.01 11.30 2.13
N GLN A 94 10.53 10.14 1.72
CA GLN A 94 10.31 8.88 2.45
C GLN A 94 10.86 8.96 3.87
N ARG A 95 12.06 9.52 4.09
CA ARG A 95 12.58 9.78 5.44
C ARG A 95 11.65 10.68 6.25
N MET A 96 11.16 11.78 5.65
CA MET A 96 10.21 12.67 6.33
C MET A 96 8.91 11.95 6.72
N VAL A 97 8.37 11.08 5.85
CA VAL A 97 7.20 10.24 6.16
C VAL A 97 7.51 9.23 7.26
N ASN A 98 8.67 8.56 7.22
CA ASN A 98 9.05 7.59 8.24
C ASN A 98 9.21 8.28 9.61
N ASN A 99 9.85 9.46 9.65
CA ASN A 99 9.92 10.31 10.84
C ASN A 99 8.52 10.65 11.37
N TYR A 100 7.62 11.12 10.48
CA TYR A 100 6.25 11.42 10.83
C TYR A 100 5.49 10.21 11.38
N VAL A 101 5.67 9.04 10.77
CA VAL A 101 5.02 7.80 11.20
C VAL A 101 5.48 7.42 12.61
N ARG A 102 6.79 7.40 12.87
CA ARG A 102 7.32 7.07 14.20
C ARG A 102 6.89 8.07 15.27
N ASP A 103 6.95 9.37 14.97
CA ASP A 103 6.76 10.42 15.97
C ASP A 103 5.29 10.73 16.25
N VAL A 104 4.41 10.50 15.27
CA VAL A 104 3.01 10.92 15.33
C VAL A 104 2.08 9.73 15.18
N VAL A 105 2.23 8.95 14.11
CA VAL A 105 1.24 7.94 13.74
C VAL A 105 1.27 6.75 14.68
N VAL A 106 2.45 6.23 15.01
CA VAL A 106 2.61 5.13 15.95
C VAL A 106 2.04 5.45 17.33
N PRO A 107 2.45 6.54 18.01
CA PRO A 107 1.93 6.84 19.35
C PRO A 107 0.46 7.25 19.35
N LYS A 108 -0.03 7.97 18.33
CA LYS A 108 -1.42 8.44 18.31
C LYS A 108 -2.41 7.44 17.72
N GLY A 109 -1.93 6.50 16.93
CA GLY A 109 -2.70 5.39 16.35
C GLY A 109 -2.64 4.10 17.17
N ASP A 110 -1.96 4.13 18.32
CA ASP A 110 -1.74 2.97 19.21
C ASP A 110 -1.20 1.76 18.44
N LEU A 111 -0.19 1.99 17.59
CA LEU A 111 0.48 0.96 16.80
C LEU A 111 1.75 0.47 17.50
N GLN A 112 2.19 -0.74 17.14
CA GLN A 112 3.42 -1.35 17.64
C GLN A 112 4.36 -1.72 16.49
N PHE A 113 5.67 -1.53 16.72
CA PHE A 113 6.67 -2.01 15.79
C PHE A 113 6.72 -3.55 15.76
N PRO A 114 7.05 -4.16 14.61
CA PRO A 114 7.42 -3.52 13.35
C PRO A 114 6.21 -2.89 12.64
N VAL A 115 6.42 -1.73 11.99
CA VAL A 115 5.41 -1.01 11.20
C VAL A 115 5.86 -0.94 9.74
N ALA A 116 4.90 -0.98 8.83
CA ALA A 116 5.11 -0.81 7.41
C ALA A 116 4.27 0.33 6.84
N VAL A 117 4.83 1.06 5.88
CA VAL A 117 4.25 2.25 5.25
C VAL A 117 4.08 2.02 3.75
N GLN A 118 2.97 2.47 3.18
CA GLN A 118 2.71 2.37 1.75
C GLN A 118 3.86 3.01 0.94
N ARG A 119 4.40 2.30 -0.06
CA ARG A 119 5.60 2.77 -0.81
C ARG A 119 5.41 4.11 -1.50
N TYR A 120 4.25 4.32 -2.12
CA TYR A 120 3.94 5.53 -2.87
C TYR A 120 2.77 6.24 -2.22
N MET A 121 2.92 7.48 -1.80
CA MET A 121 1.81 8.24 -1.24
C MET A 121 0.89 8.73 -2.36
N ASN A 122 -0.40 8.74 -2.10
CA ASN A 122 -1.37 9.25 -3.06
C ASN A 122 -1.57 10.74 -2.84
N VAL A 123 -1.27 11.54 -3.86
CA VAL A 123 -1.71 12.94 -3.91
C VAL A 123 -3.06 12.99 -4.62
N ARG A 124 -3.98 13.80 -4.09
CA ARG A 124 -5.31 14.00 -4.65
C ARG A 124 -5.52 15.48 -4.90
N ILE A 125 -5.89 15.82 -6.13
CA ILE A 125 -6.24 17.18 -6.55
C ILE A 125 -7.71 17.16 -6.94
N MET A 126 -8.53 17.95 -6.25
CA MET A 126 -9.95 18.06 -6.50
C MET A 126 -10.30 19.49 -6.94
N LEU A 127 -10.47 19.67 -8.24
CA LEU A 127 -10.78 20.95 -8.86
C LEU A 127 -12.24 21.38 -8.59
N PRO A 128 -12.53 22.69 -8.59
CA PRO A 128 -13.89 23.18 -8.47
C PRO A 128 -14.72 22.85 -9.72
N ASN A 129 -15.99 22.52 -9.51
CA ASN A 129 -17.03 22.28 -10.52
C ASN A 129 -16.67 21.18 -11.54
N LYS A 130 -15.92 20.15 -11.13
CA LYS A 130 -15.55 18.99 -11.97
C LYS A 130 -16.22 17.69 -11.50
N PRO A 131 -17.47 17.40 -11.92
CA PRO A 131 -18.18 16.19 -11.51
C PRO A 131 -17.50 14.90 -12.01
N SER A 132 -16.75 14.94 -13.11
CA SER A 132 -16.00 13.79 -13.64
C SER A 132 -14.78 13.41 -12.79
N SER A 133 -14.40 14.24 -11.82
CA SER A 133 -13.18 14.09 -11.03
C SER A 133 -13.46 13.74 -9.55
N ILE A 134 -14.69 13.32 -9.23
CA ILE A 134 -15.05 12.90 -7.88
C ILE A 134 -14.64 11.45 -7.62
N PHE A 135 -14.18 11.19 -6.40
CA PHE A 135 -14.10 9.83 -5.89
C PHE A 135 -15.46 9.47 -5.27
N PRO A 136 -16.21 8.53 -5.87
CA PRO A 136 -17.50 8.12 -5.33
C PRO A 136 -17.34 7.51 -3.94
N PHE A 137 -18.43 7.46 -3.18
CA PHE A 137 -18.39 6.84 -1.85
C PHE A 137 -18.05 5.36 -1.94
N HIS A 138 -17.09 4.93 -1.11
CA HIS A 138 -16.58 3.57 -1.06
C HIS A 138 -15.94 3.25 0.28
N THR A 139 -15.65 1.98 0.51
CA THR A 139 -14.78 1.47 1.58
C THR A 139 -13.49 0.93 0.98
N GLY A 140 -12.37 0.99 1.72
CA GLY A 140 -11.11 0.38 1.30
C GLY A 140 -11.21 -1.14 1.10
N ILE A 141 -12.15 -1.80 1.79
CA ILE A 141 -12.42 -3.24 1.67
C ILE A 141 -12.80 -3.61 0.23
N PHE A 142 -13.56 -2.77 -0.46
CA PHE A 142 -13.94 -3.01 -1.87
C PHE A 142 -12.73 -3.01 -2.83
N TYR A 143 -11.64 -2.36 -2.45
CA TYR A 143 -10.39 -2.30 -3.23
C TYR A 143 -9.33 -3.30 -2.76
N GLY A 144 -9.73 -4.27 -1.95
CA GLY A 144 -8.88 -5.39 -1.52
C GLY A 144 -7.90 -5.03 -0.40
N HIS A 145 -8.12 -3.92 0.30
CA HIS A 145 -7.45 -3.69 1.57
C HIS A 145 -8.06 -4.58 2.66
N GLY A 146 -7.22 -5.01 3.60
CA GLY A 146 -7.69 -5.70 4.81
C GLY A 146 -7.93 -4.72 5.96
N PRO A 147 -8.64 -5.15 7.02
CA PRO A 147 -9.00 -4.30 8.16
C PRO A 147 -7.79 -3.78 8.95
N ALA A 148 -6.67 -4.51 8.95
CA ALA A 148 -5.43 -4.08 9.62
C ALA A 148 -4.58 -3.09 8.80
N SER A 149 -5.05 -2.69 7.61
CA SER A 149 -4.47 -1.55 6.89
C SER A 149 -5.11 -0.28 7.42
N HIS A 150 -4.33 0.65 7.94
CA HIS A 150 -4.87 1.89 8.49
C HIS A 150 -4.63 3.04 7.50
N SER A 151 -5.63 3.88 7.25
CA SER A 151 -5.53 5.02 6.33
C SER A 151 -5.29 6.33 7.08
N LEU A 152 -4.43 7.16 6.50
CA LEU A 152 -4.24 8.54 6.87
C LEU A 152 -4.67 9.42 5.70
N TRP A 153 -5.50 10.41 5.99
CA TRP A 153 -5.83 11.48 5.04
C TRP A 153 -5.39 12.83 5.58
N MET A 154 -4.63 13.57 4.79
CA MET A 154 -3.99 14.83 5.17
C MET A 154 -4.44 15.92 4.20
N PRO A 155 -5.39 16.79 4.56
CA PRO A 155 -5.71 17.96 3.74
C PRO A 155 -4.54 18.95 3.77
N LEU A 156 -4.02 19.27 2.59
CA LEU A 156 -2.94 20.25 2.41
C LEU A 156 -3.48 21.66 2.10
N THR A 157 -4.80 21.76 1.92
CA THR A 157 -5.59 23.00 1.84
C THR A 157 -6.61 22.99 2.96
N ASP A 158 -6.94 24.15 3.53
CA ASP A 158 -7.89 24.24 4.64
C ASP A 158 -9.33 23.88 4.20
N VAL A 159 -9.95 22.91 4.89
CA VAL A 159 -11.35 22.54 4.73
C VAL A 159 -12.14 22.59 6.04
N THR A 160 -11.72 23.42 6.99
CA THR A 160 -12.35 23.54 8.31
C THR A 160 -13.65 24.35 8.32
N ALA A 161 -13.80 25.31 7.40
CA ALA A 161 -14.96 26.16 7.31
C ALA A 161 -16.20 25.43 6.75
N ASP A 162 -17.40 25.86 7.15
CA ASP A 162 -18.65 25.20 6.74
C ASP A 162 -18.92 25.30 5.23
N ASP A 163 -18.45 26.36 4.58
CA ASP A 163 -18.54 26.53 3.12
C ASP A 163 -17.60 25.58 2.35
N MET A 164 -16.65 24.93 3.04
CA MET A 164 -15.77 23.92 2.47
C MET A 164 -16.37 22.50 2.45
N TYR A 165 -17.65 22.35 2.84
CA TYR A 165 -18.37 21.07 2.93
C TYR A 165 -18.13 20.16 1.72
N THR A 166 -18.28 20.68 0.50
CA THR A 166 -18.18 19.87 -0.73
C THR A 166 -16.74 19.61 -1.19
N ALA A 167 -15.75 20.36 -0.69
CA ALA A 167 -14.34 20.14 -0.96
C ALA A 167 -13.71 19.13 0.03
N SER A 168 -14.27 19.06 1.24
CA SER A 168 -13.85 18.12 2.28
C SER A 168 -14.20 16.67 1.94
N MET A 169 -13.33 15.75 2.36
CA MET A 169 -13.66 14.33 2.36
C MET A 169 -14.81 14.07 3.32
N GLN A 170 -15.81 13.35 2.83
CA GLN A 170 -16.94 12.89 3.61
C GLN A 170 -16.63 11.51 4.17
N ILE A 171 -17.04 11.25 5.40
CA ILE A 171 -16.84 9.97 6.08
C ILE A 171 -18.09 9.54 6.82
N ILE A 172 -18.20 8.23 7.04
CA ILE A 172 -19.20 7.57 7.88
C ILE A 172 -18.44 6.73 8.90
N ASP A 173 -18.91 6.74 10.14
CA ASP A 173 -18.32 5.93 11.22
C ASP A 173 -18.37 4.44 10.88
N ILE A 174 -17.47 3.65 11.48
CA ILE A 174 -17.31 2.22 11.20
C ILE A 174 -18.64 1.46 11.32
N ASP A 175 -19.35 1.57 12.43
CA ASP A 175 -20.56 0.77 12.66
C ASP A 175 -21.66 1.01 11.61
N GLN A 176 -21.92 2.28 11.31
CA GLN A 176 -22.89 2.64 10.27
C GLN A 176 -22.37 2.25 8.87
N SER A 177 -21.06 2.33 8.64
CA SER A 177 -20.43 1.89 7.40
C SER A 177 -20.66 0.40 7.15
N ARG A 178 -20.47 -0.45 8.17
CA ARG A 178 -20.70 -1.90 8.11
C ARG A 178 -22.13 -2.22 7.70
N VAL A 179 -23.12 -1.55 8.32
CA VAL A 179 -24.54 -1.72 7.99
C VAL A 179 -24.82 -1.35 6.54
N LEU A 180 -24.38 -0.17 6.11
CA LEU A 180 -24.62 0.36 4.76
C LEU A 180 -23.91 -0.44 3.66
N VAL A 181 -22.69 -0.92 3.92
CA VAL A 181 -21.96 -1.81 3.01
C VAL A 181 -22.73 -3.12 2.80
N ASN A 182 -23.18 -3.74 3.89
CA ASN A 182 -23.97 -4.98 3.82
C ASN A 182 -25.27 -4.79 3.06
N GLU A 183 -25.98 -3.69 3.32
CA GLU A 183 -27.17 -3.32 2.57
C GLU A 183 -26.87 -3.16 1.07
N ALA A 184 -25.82 -2.42 0.72
CA ALA A 184 -25.44 -2.17 -0.66
C ALA A 184 -25.11 -3.46 -1.42
N ILE A 185 -24.45 -4.42 -0.77
CA ILE A 185 -24.15 -5.73 -1.37
C ILE A 185 -25.43 -6.54 -1.54
N ALA A 186 -26.25 -6.65 -0.49
CA ALA A 186 -27.47 -7.43 -0.51
C ALA A 186 -28.46 -6.92 -1.59
N LYS A 187 -28.56 -5.60 -1.73
CA LYS A 187 -29.42 -4.93 -2.70
C LYS A 187 -28.75 -4.65 -4.04
N ARG A 188 -27.46 -4.95 -4.18
CA ARG A 188 -26.65 -4.74 -5.39
C ARG A 188 -26.70 -3.29 -5.89
N TYR A 189 -26.43 -2.34 -4.98
CA TYR A 189 -26.39 -0.92 -5.33
C TYR A 189 -25.34 -0.65 -6.41
N ASP A 190 -25.72 0.18 -7.39
CA ASP A 190 -24.77 0.79 -8.31
C ASP A 190 -24.04 1.97 -7.65
N VAL A 191 -23.02 2.50 -8.33
CA VAL A 191 -22.19 3.60 -7.80
C VAL A 191 -23.01 4.86 -7.51
N ALA A 192 -24.02 5.16 -8.33
CA ALA A 192 -24.88 6.32 -8.15
C ALA A 192 -25.77 6.18 -6.90
N THR A 193 -26.34 4.99 -6.69
CA THR A 193 -27.13 4.65 -5.52
C THR A 193 -26.27 4.64 -4.26
N MET A 194 -25.08 4.03 -4.30
CA MET A 194 -24.13 4.09 -3.18
C MET A 194 -23.78 5.55 -2.84
N THR A 195 -23.44 6.37 -3.83
CA THR A 195 -23.11 7.80 -3.61
C THR A 195 -24.26 8.55 -2.94
N ARG A 196 -25.51 8.31 -3.37
CA ARG A 196 -26.69 8.94 -2.77
C ARG A 196 -26.99 8.41 -1.37
N GLU A 197 -27.04 7.11 -1.16
CA GLU A 197 -27.44 6.52 0.12
C GLU A 197 -26.36 6.69 1.18
N PHE A 198 -25.08 6.53 0.81
CA PHE A 198 -23.96 6.78 1.73
C PHE A 198 -23.82 8.27 2.02
N GLY A 199 -23.94 9.13 1.00
CA GLY A 199 -23.87 10.58 1.18
C GLY A 199 -24.89 11.16 2.17
N LYS A 200 -26.08 10.54 2.32
CA LYS A 200 -27.08 10.94 3.33
C LYS A 200 -26.63 10.73 4.77
N ASN A 201 -25.72 9.78 4.98
CA ASN A 201 -25.25 9.35 6.30
C ASN A 201 -23.84 9.89 6.62
N SER A 202 -23.22 10.59 5.67
CA SER A 202 -21.85 11.08 5.82
C SER A 202 -21.78 12.48 6.39
N TYR A 203 -20.64 12.78 7.01
CA TYR A 203 -20.30 14.12 7.49
C TYR A 203 -18.93 14.57 6.97
N PRO A 204 -18.69 15.89 6.84
CA PRO A 204 -17.42 16.42 6.36
C PRO A 204 -16.33 16.34 7.43
N LEU A 205 -15.11 15.99 7.03
CA LEU A 205 -13.94 16.09 7.89
C LEU A 205 -13.43 17.54 7.93
N LYS A 206 -13.36 18.14 9.11
CA LYS A 206 -12.89 19.52 9.28
C LYS A 206 -11.42 19.56 9.69
N ALA A 207 -10.53 19.60 8.70
CA ALA A 207 -9.08 19.61 8.92
C ALA A 207 -8.35 20.53 7.92
N CYS A 208 -7.09 20.84 8.22
CA CYS A 208 -6.20 21.68 7.41
C CYS A 208 -4.76 21.15 7.53
N SER A 209 -3.79 21.82 6.90
CA SER A 209 -2.37 21.49 7.08
C SER A 209 -2.00 21.52 8.58
N GLY A 210 -1.19 20.56 9.02
CA GLY A 210 -0.93 20.34 10.45
C GLY A 210 -1.92 19.39 11.13
N LYS A 211 -2.93 18.89 10.40
CA LYS A 211 -3.85 17.85 10.86
C LYS A 211 -3.87 16.66 9.88
N ALA A 212 -3.97 15.46 10.42
CA ALA A 212 -4.24 14.23 9.70
C ALA A 212 -5.52 13.60 10.24
N VAL A 213 -6.24 12.87 9.39
CA VAL A 213 -7.40 12.09 9.79
C VAL A 213 -7.04 10.62 9.72
N PHE A 214 -7.18 9.94 10.86
CA PHE A 214 -6.92 8.52 11.02
C PHE A 214 -8.23 7.75 10.88
N PHE A 215 -8.31 6.88 9.88
CA PHE A 215 -9.51 6.08 9.62
C PHE A 215 -9.16 4.67 9.12
N SER A 216 -10.08 3.75 9.35
CA SER A 216 -9.95 2.34 8.95
C SER A 216 -10.30 2.15 7.48
N GLN A 217 -10.03 0.96 6.94
CA GLN A 217 -10.56 0.62 5.62
C GLN A 217 -12.07 0.40 5.64
N GLU A 218 -12.68 0.18 6.81
CA GLU A 218 -14.10 -0.11 6.94
C GLU A 218 -14.97 1.14 6.87
N ASN A 219 -14.43 2.30 7.23
CA ASN A 219 -15.11 3.57 7.05
C ASN A 219 -15.49 3.78 5.57
N ILE A 220 -16.77 3.98 5.30
CA ILE A 220 -17.21 4.52 4.03
C ILE A 220 -16.75 5.98 3.98
N HIS A 221 -16.09 6.35 2.88
CA HIS A 221 -15.66 7.71 2.62
C HIS A 221 -15.81 8.04 1.13
N GLY A 222 -15.91 9.33 0.83
CA GLY A 222 -16.18 9.80 -0.52
C GLY A 222 -16.14 11.31 -0.62
N ASN A 223 -16.50 11.84 -1.79
CA ASN A 223 -16.55 13.28 -2.02
C ASN A 223 -17.79 13.66 -2.82
N PHE A 224 -18.37 14.81 -2.49
CA PHE A 224 -19.36 15.46 -3.35
C PHE A 224 -18.66 16.19 -4.50
N VAL A 225 -19.41 16.77 -5.43
CA VAL A 225 -18.83 17.69 -6.40
C VAL A 225 -18.39 18.95 -5.67
N ASN A 226 -17.10 19.28 -5.73
CA ASN A 226 -16.57 20.48 -5.11
C ASN A 226 -17.11 21.73 -5.81
N VAL A 227 -17.95 22.51 -5.12
CA VAL A 227 -18.56 23.75 -5.64
C VAL A 227 -18.04 25.01 -4.91
N THR A 228 -16.97 24.89 -4.14
CA THR A 228 -16.44 25.98 -3.29
C THR A 228 -15.70 27.07 -4.06
N GLY A 229 -15.43 26.83 -5.34
CA GLY A 229 -14.57 27.69 -6.17
C GLY A 229 -13.08 27.54 -5.88
N LYS A 230 -12.67 26.68 -4.94
CA LYS A 230 -11.27 26.43 -4.58
C LYS A 230 -10.85 25.02 -4.95
N THR A 231 -9.59 24.81 -5.31
CA THR A 231 -9.01 23.47 -5.40
C THR A 231 -8.75 22.90 -4.01
N ARG A 232 -9.09 21.63 -3.78
CA ARG A 232 -8.62 20.90 -2.59
C ARG A 232 -7.46 19.99 -2.97
N VAL A 233 -6.35 20.15 -2.26
CA VAL A 233 -5.19 19.25 -2.38
C VAL A 233 -5.07 18.46 -1.09
N SER A 234 -4.89 17.15 -1.19
CA SER A 234 -4.66 16.28 -0.04
C SER A 234 -3.67 15.18 -0.36
N MET A 235 -3.06 14.62 0.67
CA MET A 235 -2.27 13.40 0.59
C MET A 235 -2.93 12.28 1.40
N ASP A 236 -2.94 11.06 0.87
CA ASP A 236 -3.39 9.89 1.59
C ASP A 236 -2.39 8.73 1.46
N PHE A 237 -2.17 8.00 2.55
CA PHE A 237 -1.32 6.82 2.58
C PHE A 237 -1.75 5.86 3.68
N ARG A 238 -1.24 4.63 3.62
CA ARG A 238 -1.59 3.58 4.58
C ARG A 238 -0.38 3.16 5.40
N VAL A 239 -0.67 2.72 6.62
CA VAL A 239 0.27 2.03 7.51
C VAL A 239 -0.31 0.68 7.95
N ALA A 240 0.55 -0.21 8.42
CA ALA A 240 0.19 -1.51 8.97
C ALA A 240 1.20 -1.92 10.04
N GLU A 241 0.77 -2.67 11.07
CA GLU A 241 1.66 -3.26 12.07
C GLU A 241 1.78 -4.77 11.91
N GLY A 242 2.96 -5.31 12.24
CA GLY A 242 3.29 -6.72 12.00
C GLY A 242 2.42 -7.70 12.77
N ARG A 243 1.89 -7.29 13.94
CA ARG A 243 0.98 -8.11 14.76
C ARG A 243 -0.24 -8.61 13.97
N PHE A 244 -0.71 -7.83 12.99
CA PHE A 244 -1.88 -8.12 12.17
C PHE A 244 -1.54 -8.28 10.68
N GLY A 245 -0.31 -8.66 10.33
CA GLY A 245 0.14 -8.72 8.94
C GLY A 245 -0.62 -9.70 8.03
N ASN A 246 -1.23 -10.75 8.58
CA ASN A 246 -2.13 -11.66 7.85
C ASN A 246 -3.50 -11.03 7.52
N LEU A 247 -3.86 -9.92 8.17
CA LEU A 247 -5.13 -9.21 7.99
C LEU A 247 -5.01 -8.02 7.01
N LEU A 248 -4.00 -8.02 6.15
CA LEU A 248 -3.80 -6.99 5.10
C LEU A 248 -4.46 -7.32 3.75
N ALA A 249 -5.09 -8.49 3.65
CA ALA A 249 -5.75 -9.00 2.44
C ALA A 249 -4.83 -8.96 1.20
N ARG A 250 -5.19 -8.22 0.14
CA ARG A 250 -4.39 -8.15 -1.10
C ARG A 250 -3.25 -7.13 -1.03
N LYS A 251 -3.09 -6.44 0.10
CA LYS A 251 -2.07 -5.40 0.32
C LYS A 251 -0.96 -5.92 1.23
N ILE A 252 -0.45 -7.11 0.94
CA ILE A 252 0.60 -7.74 1.73
C ILE A 252 1.86 -6.85 1.71
N ALA A 253 2.64 -6.87 2.80
CA ALA A 253 3.90 -6.15 2.89
C ALA A 253 4.88 -6.54 1.77
N GLY A 254 5.88 -5.69 1.50
CA GLY A 254 6.83 -5.84 0.41
C GLY A 254 6.40 -5.00 -0.80
N GLY A 255 5.56 -5.57 -1.67
CA GLY A 255 5.14 -4.90 -2.90
C GLY A 255 4.36 -3.61 -2.64
N TYR A 256 3.43 -3.62 -1.67
CA TYR A 256 2.57 -2.48 -1.35
C TYR A 256 3.09 -1.64 -0.16
N PHE A 257 3.46 -2.30 0.94
CA PHE A 257 4.07 -1.65 2.11
C PHE A 257 5.56 -1.90 2.18
N LYS A 258 6.33 -0.91 2.63
CA LYS A 258 7.73 -1.06 3.03
C LYS A 258 7.81 -1.03 4.55
N ILE A 259 8.46 -2.02 5.16
CA ILE A 259 8.75 -2.00 6.59
C ILE A 259 9.73 -0.86 6.86
N ILE A 260 9.42 -0.03 7.86
CA ILE A 260 10.29 1.06 8.29
C ILE A 260 11.09 0.61 9.51
N ALA A 261 12.26 1.20 9.69
CA ALA A 261 13.04 0.95 10.89
C ALA A 261 12.36 1.59 12.12
N ASP A 262 12.54 0.97 13.27
CA ASP A 262 11.97 1.44 14.54
C ASP A 262 12.62 2.76 14.96
N THR A 263 13.90 2.96 14.60
CA THR A 263 14.66 4.17 14.90
C THR A 263 15.32 4.81 13.68
N GLU A 264 15.61 6.12 13.75
CA GLU A 264 16.35 6.84 12.69
C GLU A 264 17.77 6.30 12.49
N ALA A 265 18.43 5.85 13.57
CA ALA A 265 19.77 5.29 13.50
C ALA A 265 19.78 3.97 12.72
N GLU A 266 18.78 3.12 12.93
CA GLU A 266 18.59 1.90 12.15
C GLU A 266 18.25 2.21 10.69
N GLU A 267 17.38 3.19 10.43
CA GLU A 267 17.04 3.61 9.06
C GLU A 267 18.29 4.07 8.29
N GLU A 268 19.16 4.84 8.93
CA GLU A 268 20.42 5.31 8.33
C GLU A 268 21.40 4.15 8.09
N ASN A 269 21.44 3.15 8.98
CA ASN A 269 22.21 1.94 8.77
C ASN A 269 21.68 1.12 7.58
N TRP A 270 20.35 0.96 7.49
CA TRP A 270 19.70 0.26 6.37
C TRP A 270 19.93 0.99 5.04
N ALA A 271 19.93 2.32 5.04
CA ALA A 271 20.20 3.13 3.85
C ALA A 271 21.63 2.89 3.34
N LYS A 272 22.64 2.90 4.23
CA LYS A 272 24.04 2.61 3.88
C LYS A 272 24.22 1.19 3.34
N GLN A 273 23.56 0.21 3.96
CA GLN A 273 23.57 -1.18 3.51
C GLN A 273 22.92 -1.34 2.14
N SER A 274 21.75 -0.70 1.93
CA SER A 274 21.03 -0.72 0.66
C SER A 274 21.84 -0.07 -0.48
N GLU A 275 22.56 1.01 -0.21
CA GLU A 275 23.43 1.66 -1.19
C GLU A 275 24.61 0.76 -1.58
N ALA A 276 25.26 0.13 -0.59
CA ALA A 276 26.29 -0.86 -0.84
C ALA A 276 25.76 -2.05 -1.67
N GLN A 277 24.54 -2.51 -1.38
CA GLN A 277 23.88 -3.58 -2.13
C GLN A 277 23.51 -3.19 -3.56
N ARG A 278 22.99 -1.97 -3.79
CA ARG A 278 22.69 -1.43 -5.14
C ARG A 278 23.96 -1.17 -5.96
N SER A 279 25.07 -0.87 -5.29
CA SER A 279 26.39 -0.83 -5.93
C SER A 279 26.98 -2.22 -6.16
N GLY A 280 26.43 -3.24 -5.49
CA GLY A 280 26.73 -4.65 -5.66
C GLY A 280 26.19 -5.17 -6.98
N ASN A 281 27.10 -5.72 -7.77
CA ASN A 281 26.83 -6.29 -9.09
C ASN A 281 25.63 -7.27 -9.00
N PHE A 282 24.53 -7.02 -9.73
CA PHE A 282 23.49 -8.02 -10.05
C PHE A 282 24.03 -9.15 -10.96
N ASN A 283 25.34 -9.37 -10.93
CA ASN A 283 26.10 -10.21 -11.82
C ASN A 283 27.24 -10.85 -11.03
N ASN A 284 27.02 -12.12 -10.68
CA ASN A 284 28.00 -13.03 -10.10
C ASN A 284 28.64 -13.94 -11.16
N GLY A 285 28.46 -13.63 -12.46
CA GLY A 285 28.90 -14.46 -13.58
C GLY A 285 28.08 -15.73 -13.83
N LYS A 286 27.03 -15.98 -13.05
CA LYS A 286 26.12 -17.12 -13.24
C LYS A 286 25.00 -16.77 -14.22
N ARG A 287 24.43 -17.80 -14.83
CA ARG A 287 23.27 -17.67 -15.73
C ARG A 287 22.02 -17.33 -14.93
N ASN A 288 21.15 -16.48 -15.46
CA ASN A 288 19.83 -16.23 -14.88
C ASN A 288 18.75 -17.05 -15.59
N VAL A 289 17.81 -17.57 -14.80
CA VAL A 289 16.62 -18.28 -15.25
C VAL A 289 15.40 -17.50 -14.77
N LEU A 290 14.42 -17.36 -15.66
CA LEU A 290 13.12 -16.82 -15.28
C LEU A 290 12.29 -17.93 -14.67
N TYR A 291 11.77 -17.70 -13.46
CA TYR A 291 11.01 -18.69 -12.73
C TYR A 291 9.62 -18.16 -12.41
N ILE A 292 8.59 -18.92 -12.80
CA ILE A 292 7.19 -18.51 -12.73
C ILE A 292 6.36 -19.66 -12.18
N HIS A 293 5.44 -19.38 -11.26
CA HIS A 293 4.53 -20.39 -10.71
C HIS A 293 3.36 -19.74 -9.95
N ASN A 294 2.37 -20.57 -9.61
CA ASN A 294 1.18 -20.19 -8.85
C ASN A 294 0.99 -21.09 -7.60
N ALA A 295 2.08 -21.70 -7.12
CA ALA A 295 2.00 -22.78 -6.12
C ALA A 295 1.77 -22.29 -4.68
N THR A 296 1.94 -21.00 -4.39
CA THR A 296 1.75 -20.43 -3.05
C THR A 296 0.41 -19.70 -2.95
N THR A 297 -0.12 -19.54 -1.75
CA THR A 297 -1.41 -18.85 -1.52
C THR A 297 -1.38 -17.42 -2.03
N ALA A 298 -0.24 -16.74 -1.89
CA ALA A 298 -0.03 -15.37 -2.36
C ALA A 298 0.04 -15.24 -3.89
N THR A 299 0.53 -16.26 -4.59
CA THR A 299 0.74 -16.22 -6.06
C THR A 299 -0.34 -16.95 -6.85
N ARG A 300 -1.14 -17.81 -6.21
CA ARG A 300 -2.15 -18.67 -6.87
C ARG A 300 -3.10 -17.92 -7.80
N ASN A 301 -3.48 -16.70 -7.42
CA ASN A 301 -4.40 -15.86 -8.19
C ASN A 301 -3.70 -14.84 -9.11
N VAL A 302 -2.37 -14.88 -9.22
CA VAL A 302 -1.60 -14.01 -10.11
C VAL A 302 -1.39 -14.74 -11.44
N PRO A 303 -1.98 -14.28 -12.55
CA PRO A 303 -1.77 -14.90 -13.84
C PRO A 303 -0.29 -14.90 -14.24
N VAL A 304 0.20 -16.05 -14.69
CA VAL A 304 1.62 -16.25 -15.05
C VAL A 304 2.13 -15.26 -16.11
N HIS A 305 1.26 -14.78 -17.01
CA HIS A 305 1.65 -13.79 -18.01
C HIS A 305 1.94 -12.41 -17.39
N LEU A 306 1.25 -12.04 -16.29
CA LEU A 306 1.55 -10.79 -15.57
C LEU A 306 2.87 -10.90 -14.81
N GLN A 307 3.12 -12.05 -14.18
CA GLN A 307 4.42 -12.35 -13.57
C GLN A 307 5.54 -12.20 -14.61
N ARG A 308 5.34 -12.80 -15.79
CA ARG A 308 6.28 -12.73 -16.91
C ARG A 308 6.57 -11.30 -17.37
N TYR A 309 5.55 -10.45 -17.55
CA TYR A 309 5.76 -9.07 -17.97
C TYR A 309 6.62 -8.30 -16.96
N MET A 310 6.32 -8.42 -15.67
CA MET A 310 7.11 -7.74 -14.64
C MET A 310 8.55 -8.26 -14.59
N ILE A 311 8.73 -9.58 -14.69
CA ILE A 311 10.05 -10.22 -14.75
C ILE A 311 10.88 -9.70 -15.94
N TYR A 312 10.27 -9.58 -17.12
CA TYR A 312 10.94 -9.03 -18.30
C TYR A 312 11.33 -7.56 -18.13
N GLU A 313 10.42 -6.73 -17.64
CA GLU A 313 10.73 -5.31 -17.36
C GLU A 313 11.87 -5.16 -16.35
N TYR A 314 11.87 -5.98 -15.30
CA TYR A 314 12.94 -6.02 -14.31
C TYR A 314 14.28 -6.45 -14.91
N ALA A 315 14.29 -7.54 -15.69
CA ALA A 315 15.49 -8.02 -16.36
C ALA A 315 16.07 -6.96 -17.32
N GLN A 316 15.21 -6.23 -18.05
CA GLN A 316 15.63 -5.11 -18.90
C GLN A 316 16.18 -3.95 -18.08
N LYS A 317 15.48 -3.53 -17.02
CA LYS A 317 15.89 -2.44 -16.12
C LYS A 317 17.30 -2.65 -15.56
N TYR A 318 17.62 -3.89 -15.19
CA TYR A 318 18.92 -4.25 -14.58
C TYR A 318 19.90 -4.93 -15.55
N SER A 319 19.58 -4.98 -16.85
CA SER A 319 20.43 -5.61 -17.88
C SER A 319 20.81 -7.06 -17.54
N LEU A 320 19.88 -7.84 -17.02
CA LEU A 320 20.09 -9.24 -16.64
C LEU A 320 19.92 -10.15 -17.85
N ASN A 321 20.98 -10.90 -18.19
CA ASN A 321 20.92 -11.91 -19.24
C ASN A 321 20.20 -13.17 -18.73
N TYR A 322 19.18 -13.63 -19.45
CA TYR A 322 18.48 -14.89 -19.16
C TYR A 322 18.42 -15.77 -20.41
N GLN A 323 18.40 -17.09 -20.23
CA GLN A 323 18.41 -18.06 -21.33
C GLN A 323 17.11 -18.85 -21.45
N PHE A 324 16.48 -19.16 -20.32
CA PHE A 324 15.31 -20.04 -20.26
C PHE A 324 14.31 -19.53 -19.23
N GLU A 325 13.06 -19.95 -19.45
CA GLU A 325 11.95 -19.78 -18.52
C GLU A 325 11.52 -21.17 -18.04
N TYR A 326 11.35 -21.31 -16.73
CA TYR A 326 10.86 -22.54 -16.11
C TYR A 326 9.55 -22.26 -15.36
N PHE A 327 8.68 -23.27 -15.42
CA PHE A 327 7.44 -23.33 -14.65
C PHE A 327 7.57 -24.36 -13.55
N ASP A 328 7.12 -24.00 -12.35
CA ASP A 328 6.95 -25.03 -11.32
C ASP A 328 5.69 -25.88 -11.56
N LEU A 329 5.67 -27.01 -10.88
CA LEU A 329 4.60 -28.00 -10.96
C LEU A 329 3.46 -27.57 -10.03
N GLU A 330 2.22 -27.68 -10.54
CA GLU A 330 1.03 -27.29 -9.81
C GLU A 330 0.88 -28.09 -8.50
N ASP A 331 0.45 -27.41 -7.44
CA ASP A 331 0.29 -27.93 -6.06
C ASP A 331 1.55 -28.49 -5.37
N MET A 332 2.72 -28.49 -6.02
CA MET A 332 3.98 -28.89 -5.38
C MET A 332 4.56 -27.72 -4.58
N THR A 333 4.03 -27.48 -3.38
CA THR A 333 4.36 -26.34 -2.50
C THR A 333 5.82 -26.28 -2.03
N HIS A 334 6.57 -27.38 -2.16
CA HIS A 334 8.01 -27.45 -1.90
C HIS A 334 8.89 -27.03 -3.10
N LEU A 335 8.27 -26.69 -4.24
CA LEU A 335 8.90 -26.07 -5.42
C LEU A 335 10.06 -26.88 -6.03
N PRO A 336 9.82 -28.12 -6.49
CA PRO A 336 10.87 -28.99 -7.02
C PRO A 336 11.58 -28.40 -8.25
N THR A 337 10.89 -27.65 -9.12
CA THR A 337 11.56 -27.01 -10.25
C THR A 337 12.53 -25.93 -9.79
N LEU A 338 12.16 -25.13 -8.79
CA LEU A 338 13.09 -24.15 -8.22
C LEU A 338 14.28 -24.83 -7.55
N GLN A 339 14.07 -25.94 -6.85
CA GLN A 339 15.16 -26.73 -6.30
C GLN A 339 16.11 -27.24 -7.39
N HIS A 340 15.59 -27.75 -8.51
CA HIS A 340 16.40 -28.18 -9.66
C HIS A 340 17.25 -27.04 -10.24
N ILE A 341 16.67 -25.84 -10.39
CA ILE A 341 17.39 -24.65 -10.87
C ILE A 341 18.59 -24.31 -9.98
N LEU A 342 18.42 -24.40 -8.66
CA LEU A 342 19.44 -23.98 -7.69
C LEU A 342 20.47 -25.08 -7.38
N LYS A 343 20.03 -26.35 -7.31
CA LYS A 343 20.86 -27.51 -6.95
C LYS A 343 21.60 -28.07 -8.17
N ASP A 344 20.89 -28.33 -9.27
CA ASP A 344 21.44 -29.07 -10.40
C ASP A 344 21.95 -28.15 -11.51
N LEU A 345 21.18 -27.11 -11.87
CA LEU A 345 21.58 -26.17 -12.92
C LEU A 345 22.56 -25.10 -12.41
N THR A 346 22.55 -24.84 -11.10
CA THR A 346 23.35 -23.82 -10.40
C THR A 346 23.23 -22.43 -11.05
N CYS A 347 21.98 -22.04 -11.34
CA CYS A 347 21.63 -20.76 -11.97
C CYS A 347 21.01 -19.80 -10.95
N ASN A 348 21.20 -18.50 -11.17
CA ASN A 348 20.38 -17.47 -10.51
C ASN A 348 18.92 -17.62 -10.95
N ALA A 349 17.99 -17.22 -10.09
CA ALA A 349 16.56 -17.27 -10.38
C ALA A 349 15.95 -15.87 -10.27
N ILE A 350 15.12 -15.50 -11.24
CA ILE A 350 14.35 -14.27 -11.23
C ILE A 350 12.88 -14.65 -11.02
N LEU A 351 12.37 -14.31 -9.83
CA LEU A 351 11.03 -14.64 -9.36
C LEU A 351 10.17 -13.40 -9.30
N TYR A 352 8.85 -13.58 -9.46
CA TYR A 352 7.90 -12.49 -9.39
C TYR A 352 7.89 -11.77 -8.04
N SER A 353 7.94 -12.49 -6.92
CA SER A 353 7.82 -11.91 -5.58
C SER A 353 8.52 -12.77 -4.52
N VAL A 354 8.89 -12.19 -3.38
CA VAL A 354 9.35 -12.95 -2.20
C VAL A 354 8.37 -14.04 -1.78
N TYR A 355 7.08 -13.83 -2.03
CA TYR A 355 6.01 -14.80 -1.77
C TYR A 355 5.93 -15.93 -2.81
N CYS A 356 6.87 -15.99 -3.75
CA CYS A 356 7.12 -17.19 -4.56
C CYS A 356 7.89 -18.25 -3.77
N LEU A 357 8.53 -17.90 -2.64
CA LEU A 357 9.21 -18.89 -1.80
C LEU A 357 8.21 -19.82 -1.09
N PRO A 358 8.61 -21.04 -0.69
CA PRO A 358 7.74 -21.95 0.05
C PRO A 358 7.17 -21.30 1.31
N GLU A 359 5.88 -21.55 1.58
CA GLU A 359 5.20 -21.10 2.80
C GLU A 359 5.78 -21.80 4.03
N GLU A 360 6.04 -23.10 3.92
CA GLU A 360 6.69 -23.86 4.98
C GLU A 360 8.15 -23.41 5.16
N ARG A 361 8.44 -22.93 6.37
CA ARG A 361 9.74 -22.34 6.74
C ARG A 361 10.92 -23.28 6.52
N ALA A 362 10.74 -24.58 6.74
CA ALA A 362 11.80 -25.57 6.57
C ALA A 362 12.26 -25.64 5.10
N PHE A 363 11.33 -25.79 4.15
CA PHE A 363 11.65 -25.82 2.72
C PHE A 363 12.23 -24.50 2.23
N ARG A 364 11.67 -23.37 2.68
CA ARG A 364 12.20 -22.05 2.36
C ARG A 364 13.65 -21.88 2.83
N THR A 365 13.95 -22.30 4.06
CA THR A 365 15.29 -22.21 4.64
C THR A 365 16.30 -23.07 3.87
N ASP A 366 15.94 -24.31 3.49
CA ASP A 366 16.79 -25.18 2.67
C ASP A 366 17.11 -24.53 1.31
N LEU A 367 16.10 -23.95 0.66
CA LEU A 367 16.23 -23.33 -0.65
C LEU A 367 17.13 -22.10 -0.62
N ILE A 368 16.94 -21.23 0.38
CA ILE A 368 17.78 -20.04 0.60
C ILE A 368 19.23 -20.46 0.89
N ASN A 369 19.44 -21.41 1.82
CA ASN A 369 20.79 -21.87 2.15
C ASN A 369 21.48 -22.52 0.94
N THR A 370 20.74 -23.27 0.12
CA THR A 370 21.24 -23.82 -1.14
C THR A 370 21.73 -22.71 -2.07
N ALA A 371 20.92 -21.66 -2.29
CA ALA A 371 21.29 -20.53 -3.13
C ALA A 371 22.58 -19.83 -2.63
N LEU A 372 22.64 -19.55 -1.33
CA LEU A 372 23.81 -18.90 -0.70
C LEU A 372 25.07 -19.76 -0.79
N ASN A 373 24.98 -21.06 -0.47
CA ASN A 373 26.11 -21.98 -0.53
C ASN A 373 26.66 -22.14 -1.96
N ASN A 374 25.80 -22.03 -2.96
CA ASN A 374 26.17 -22.09 -4.38
C ASN A 374 26.54 -20.72 -4.97
N ASN A 375 26.61 -19.66 -4.15
CA ASN A 375 26.86 -18.28 -4.55
C ASN A 375 25.91 -17.80 -5.67
N LEU A 376 24.62 -18.14 -5.55
CA LEU A 376 23.55 -17.78 -6.48
C LEU A 376 22.79 -16.57 -5.97
N ILE A 377 22.17 -15.83 -6.91
CA ILE A 377 21.32 -14.69 -6.62
C ILE A 377 19.86 -15.08 -6.90
N LEU A 378 18.98 -14.83 -5.93
CA LEU A 378 17.53 -14.87 -6.13
C LEU A 378 17.04 -13.43 -6.27
N HIS A 379 16.30 -13.12 -7.33
CA HIS A 379 15.71 -11.80 -7.54
C HIS A 379 14.19 -11.85 -7.31
N PHE A 380 13.64 -10.82 -6.67
CA PHE A 380 12.22 -10.70 -6.35
C PHE A 380 11.68 -9.39 -6.90
N VAL A 381 10.97 -9.50 -8.02
CA VAL A 381 10.66 -8.37 -8.90
C VAL A 381 9.68 -7.38 -8.28
N ASN A 382 8.61 -7.86 -7.66
CA ASN A 382 7.54 -7.02 -7.10
C ASN A 382 8.04 -6.15 -5.93
N GLU A 383 8.95 -6.68 -5.12
CA GLU A 383 9.54 -5.96 -3.99
C GLU A 383 10.75 -5.12 -4.40
N ASP A 384 11.36 -5.41 -5.56
CA ASP A 384 12.67 -4.88 -5.99
C ASP A 384 13.79 -5.27 -4.99
N MET A 385 13.77 -6.55 -4.58
CA MET A 385 14.69 -7.15 -3.58
C MET A 385 15.48 -8.31 -4.20
N ILE A 386 16.58 -8.70 -3.55
CA ILE A 386 17.38 -9.88 -3.91
C ILE A 386 17.76 -10.68 -2.66
N ILE A 387 18.22 -11.92 -2.85
CA ILE A 387 19.09 -12.64 -1.91
C ILE A 387 20.39 -12.94 -2.63
N ALA A 388 21.47 -12.28 -2.22
CA ALA A 388 22.84 -12.58 -2.64
C ALA A 388 23.74 -12.95 -1.45
N ASN A 389 23.33 -12.61 -0.24
CA ASN A 389 24.07 -12.88 0.99
C ASN A 389 23.12 -13.16 2.17
N ARG A 390 23.68 -13.45 3.35
CA ARG A 390 22.88 -13.79 4.53
C ARG A 390 22.03 -12.63 5.05
N HIS A 391 22.55 -11.41 5.00
CA HIS A 391 21.82 -10.23 5.44
C HIS A 391 20.56 -10.02 4.59
N ASP A 392 20.67 -10.17 3.27
CA ASP A 392 19.52 -10.11 2.36
C ASP A 392 18.44 -11.15 2.71
N ALA A 393 18.85 -12.37 3.03
CA ALA A 393 17.95 -13.44 3.45
C ALA A 393 17.24 -13.10 4.77
N ASP A 394 17.96 -12.50 5.72
CA ASP A 394 17.39 -12.09 7.01
C ASP A 394 16.37 -10.94 6.82
N GLU A 395 16.62 -10.00 5.90
CA GLU A 395 15.65 -8.93 5.54
C GLU A 395 14.37 -9.48 4.91
N ILE A 396 14.49 -10.46 4.01
CA ILE A 396 13.31 -11.12 3.43
C ILE A 396 12.56 -11.92 4.50
N GLU A 397 13.26 -12.62 5.40
CA GLU A 397 12.59 -13.35 6.47
C GLU A 397 11.87 -12.40 7.45
N LYS A 398 12.42 -11.22 7.74
CA LYS A 398 11.69 -10.16 8.48
C LYS A 398 10.40 -9.77 7.77
N LEU A 399 10.45 -9.59 6.45
CA LEU A 399 9.28 -9.26 5.64
C LEU A 399 8.22 -10.38 5.65
N LEU A 400 8.64 -11.63 5.49
CA LEU A 400 7.73 -12.79 5.52
C LEU A 400 7.13 -13.00 6.92
N THR A 401 7.92 -12.75 7.98
CA THR A 401 7.46 -12.79 9.38
C THR A 401 6.43 -11.69 9.66
N PHE A 402 6.70 -10.46 9.20
CA PHE A 402 5.75 -9.35 9.29
C PHE A 402 4.41 -9.74 8.65
N ALA A 403 4.45 -10.34 7.46
CA ALA A 403 3.26 -10.76 6.73
C ALA A 403 2.59 -12.04 7.27
N LYS A 404 3.18 -12.68 8.31
CA LYS A 404 2.73 -13.96 8.85
C LYS A 404 2.59 -15.04 7.75
N TYR A 405 3.57 -15.06 6.85
CA TYR A 405 3.52 -15.90 5.67
C TYR A 405 3.69 -17.38 6.01
N GLY A 406 2.65 -18.17 5.74
CA GLY A 406 2.59 -19.60 6.06
C GLY A 406 2.01 -19.93 7.45
N GLU A 407 1.48 -18.93 8.17
CA GLU A 407 0.74 -19.11 9.44
C GLU A 407 -0.77 -19.30 9.25
#